data_AF-A0A3D0D183-F1
#
_entry.id   AF-A0A3D0D183-F1
#
_cell.length_a   1.000
_cell.length_b   1.000
_cell.length_c   1.000
_cell.angle_alpha   90.00
_cell.angle_beta   90.00
_cell.angle_gamma   90.00
#
_symmetry.space_group_name_H-M   'P 1'
#
loop_
_entity.id
_entity.type
_entity.pdbx_description
1 polymer ?
#
loop_
_entity_poly.entity_id
_entity_poly.type
_entity_poly.pdbx_seq_one_letter_code
_entity_poly.pdbx_strand_id
1 'polypeptide(L)'
;MLRRWSRVNGSGYGETLRASFAQNVGVKQIVGFGHAPIFEDADVFPGIVVVRNPVSERDERVDVHPQMCLFPPECLGRVELTTFVRDHSQKQPKERA
;
A
#
# COMPACT_ATOMS: atom_id res chain seq x y z
N MET A 1 -12.61 6.43 -0.67
CA MET A 1 -11.43 6.48 -1.59
C MET A 1 -10.66 5.15 -1.76
N LEU A 2 -10.76 4.17 -0.85
CA LEU A 2 -10.21 2.80 -1.03
C LEU A 2 -10.67 2.11 -2.33
N ARG A 3 -11.84 2.49 -2.86
CA ARG A 3 -12.41 1.98 -4.12
C ARG A 3 -11.55 2.22 -5.36
N ARG A 4 -10.67 3.24 -5.38
CA ARG A 4 -9.83 3.49 -6.56
C ARG A 4 -8.66 2.51 -6.65
N TRP A 5 -8.15 2.02 -5.53
CA TRP A 5 -7.18 0.93 -5.50
C TRP A 5 -7.82 -0.42 -5.87
N SER A 6 -9.04 -0.69 -5.39
CA SER A 6 -9.78 -1.92 -5.73
C SER A 6 -10.20 -2.02 -7.20
N ARG A 7 -10.24 -0.92 -7.97
CA ARG A 7 -10.56 -0.97 -9.41
C ARG A 7 -9.36 -1.23 -10.31
N VAL A 8 -8.15 -0.88 -9.87
CA VAL A 8 -6.93 -1.03 -10.70
C VAL A 8 -6.44 -2.48 -10.75
N ASN A 9 -6.92 -3.34 -9.85
CA ASN A 9 -6.64 -4.77 -9.88
C ASN A 9 -7.95 -5.53 -10.08
N GLY A 10 -8.07 -6.21 -11.23
CA GLY A 10 -9.28 -6.89 -11.68
C GLY A 10 -10.00 -7.72 -10.62
N SER A 11 -11.32 -7.82 -10.78
CA SER A 11 -12.25 -8.63 -9.98
C SER A 11 -11.95 -10.12 -10.13
N GLY A 12 -11.10 -10.66 -9.26
CA GLY A 12 -10.73 -12.07 -9.14
C GLY A 12 -9.69 -12.24 -8.03
N TYR A 13 -9.61 -13.45 -7.43
CA TYR A 13 -8.71 -13.99 -6.36
C TYR A 13 -8.30 -13.07 -5.18
N GLY A 14 -7.89 -11.83 -5.44
CA GLY A 14 -7.50 -10.83 -4.45
C GLY A 14 -8.64 -10.11 -3.74
N GLU A 15 -9.91 -10.31 -4.08
CA GLU A 15 -11.04 -9.65 -3.36
C GLU A 15 -11.18 -10.20 -1.93
N THR A 16 -11.16 -11.52 -1.76
CA THR A 16 -11.17 -12.17 -0.43
C THR A 16 -9.94 -11.81 0.39
N LEU A 17 -8.77 -11.70 -0.26
CA LEU A 17 -7.54 -11.27 0.40
C LEU A 17 -7.64 -9.80 0.86
N ARG A 18 -8.20 -8.90 0.04
CA ARG A 18 -8.42 -7.50 0.41
C ARG A 18 -9.42 -7.37 1.56
N ALA A 19 -10.51 -8.13 1.52
CA ALA A 19 -11.48 -8.16 2.60
C ALA A 19 -10.84 -8.67 3.90
N SER A 20 -10.04 -9.74 3.82
CA SER A 20 -9.30 -10.28 4.97
C SER A 20 -8.29 -9.27 5.52
N PHE A 21 -7.54 -8.58 4.66
CA PHE A 21 -6.58 -7.55 5.08
C PHE A 21 -7.27 -6.33 5.71
N ALA A 22 -8.41 -5.91 5.18
CA ALA A 22 -9.18 -4.79 5.73
C ALA A 22 -9.77 -5.11 7.12
N GLN A 23 -10.09 -6.38 7.39
CA GLN A 23 -10.71 -6.81 8.64
C GLN A 23 -9.68 -7.23 9.70
N ASN A 24 -8.59 -7.88 9.28
CA ASN A 24 -7.69 -8.57 10.19
C ASN A 24 -6.30 -7.93 10.25
N VAL A 25 -5.99 -6.88 9.49
CA VAL A 25 -4.62 -6.40 9.41
C VAL A 25 -4.54 -4.87 9.45
N GLY A 26 -3.68 -4.33 10.32
CA GLY A 26 -3.43 -2.89 10.38
C GLY A 26 -2.51 -2.44 9.25
N VAL A 27 -3.06 -1.86 8.18
CA VAL A 27 -2.25 -1.30 7.09
C VAL A 27 -1.58 0.00 7.56
N LYS A 28 -0.25 0.00 7.58
CA LYS A 28 0.55 1.16 8.01
C LYS A 28 0.95 2.04 6.84
N GLN A 29 1.43 1.43 5.76
CA GLN A 29 2.00 2.16 4.63
C GLN A 29 1.82 1.41 3.32
N ILE A 30 1.55 2.16 2.25
CA ILE A 30 1.46 1.67 0.88
C ILE A 30 2.39 2.53 0.02
N VAL A 31 3.31 1.88 -0.68
CA VAL A 31 4.19 2.52 -1.67
C VAL A 31 3.88 1.92 -3.03
N GLY A 32 3.41 2.73 -3.97
CA GLY A 32 3.15 2.30 -5.35
C GLY A 32 4.26 2.79 -6.27
N PHE A 33 4.73 1.93 -7.18
CA PHE A 33 5.84 2.23 -8.10
C PHE A 33 5.39 2.55 -9.53
N GLY A 34 4.08 2.49 -9.84
CA GLY A 34 3.59 2.67 -11.20
C GLY A 34 4.16 1.63 -12.17
N HIS A 35 4.39 1.99 -13.44
CA HIS A 35 5.09 1.15 -14.43
C HIS A 35 6.63 1.21 -14.28
N ALA A 36 7.14 1.24 -13.04
CA ALA A 36 8.58 1.17 -12.86
C ALA A 36 9.10 -0.18 -13.40
N PRO A 37 10.17 -0.19 -14.23
CA PRO A 37 10.74 -1.40 -14.83
C PRO A 37 11.55 -2.19 -13.79
N ILE A 38 10.92 -2.56 -12.68
CA ILE A 38 11.50 -3.37 -11.60
C ILE A 38 11.62 -4.84 -12.05
N PHE A 39 10.70 -5.26 -12.91
CA PHE A 39 10.68 -6.60 -13.50
C PHE A 39 10.79 -6.43 -15.02
N GLU A 40 11.93 -6.80 -15.59
CA GLU A 40 12.29 -6.50 -16.99
C GLU A 40 11.35 -7.11 -18.03
N ASP A 41 10.67 -8.21 -17.70
CA ASP A 41 9.79 -8.95 -18.62
C ASP A 41 8.31 -8.93 -18.21
N ALA A 42 7.90 -7.98 -17.35
CA ALA A 42 6.54 -7.93 -16.84
C ALA A 42 5.95 -6.51 -16.90
N ASP A 43 4.85 -6.35 -17.63
CA ASP A 43 4.01 -5.15 -17.56
C ASP A 43 3.11 -5.23 -16.33
N VAL A 44 3.65 -4.78 -15.20
CA VAL A 44 2.99 -4.84 -13.90
C VAL A 44 3.09 -3.51 -13.17
N PHE A 45 2.30 -3.35 -12.12
CA PHE A 45 2.32 -2.20 -11.22
C PHE A 45 2.84 -2.62 -9.84
N PRO A 46 4.16 -2.60 -9.59
CA PRO A 46 4.71 -3.03 -8.32
C PRO A 46 4.23 -2.13 -7.19
N GLY A 47 4.03 -2.75 -6.02
CA GLY A 47 3.65 -2.04 -4.81
C GLY A 47 4.13 -2.78 -3.58
N ILE A 48 4.50 -2.03 -2.55
CA ILE A 48 4.86 -2.55 -1.23
C ILE A 48 3.75 -2.13 -0.27
N VAL A 49 3.22 -3.09 0.49
CA VAL A 49 2.26 -2.83 1.55
C VAL A 49 2.89 -3.26 2.87
N VAL A 50 3.07 -2.31 3.79
CA VAL A 50 3.54 -2.56 5.14
C VAL A 50 2.32 -2.77 6.02
N VAL A 51 2.25 -3.96 6.60
CA VAL A 51 1.14 -4.40 7.44
C VAL A 51 1.62 -4.80 8.83
N ARG A 52 0.76 -4.58 9.84
CA ARG A 52 0.99 -5.08 11.20
C ARG A 52 0.06 -6.26 11.48
N ASN A 53 0.65 -7.38 11.90
CA ASN A 53 -0.09 -8.58 12.31
C ASN A 53 -0.80 -8.32 13.66
N PRO A 54 -2.11 -8.57 13.79
CA PRO A 54 -2.89 -8.28 15.00
C PRO A 54 -2.65 -9.26 16.17
N VAL A 55 -1.45 -9.83 16.36
CA VAL A 55 -1.17 -10.93 17.32
C VAL A 55 -1.33 -10.53 18.80
N SER A 56 -1.99 -9.42 19.11
CA SER A 56 -2.37 -9.12 20.48
C SER A 56 -3.72 -8.42 20.48
N GLU A 57 -4.70 -9.06 21.12
CA GLU A 57 -6.03 -8.58 21.51
C GLU A 57 -6.00 -7.26 22.34
N ARG A 58 -4.83 -6.63 22.49
CA ARG A 58 -4.63 -5.34 23.16
C ARG A 58 -4.25 -4.20 22.22
N ASP A 59 -4.00 -4.48 20.94
CA ASP A 59 -3.62 -3.46 19.93
C ASP A 59 -4.77 -3.19 18.93
N GLU A 60 -5.98 -3.63 19.27
CA GLU A 60 -7.14 -3.78 18.37
C GLU A 60 -7.69 -2.48 17.77
N ARG A 61 -7.15 -1.32 18.16
CA ARG A 61 -7.55 -0.02 17.61
C ARG A 61 -6.41 0.98 17.61
N VAL A 62 -5.22 0.61 17.13
CA VAL A 62 -4.34 1.68 16.67
C VAL A 62 -5.00 2.27 15.43
N ASP A 63 -5.47 3.50 15.58
CA ASP A 63 -5.97 4.32 14.48
C ASP A 63 -4.79 4.70 13.58
N VAL A 64 -4.27 3.70 12.86
CA VAL A 64 -3.22 3.91 11.88
C VAL A 64 -3.90 4.42 10.63
N HIS A 65 -3.86 5.75 10.46
CA HIS A 65 -4.07 6.35 9.16
C HIS A 65 -3.02 5.79 8.20
N PRO A 66 -3.41 5.01 7.17
CA PRO A 66 -2.43 4.43 6.26
C PRO A 66 -1.72 5.55 5.52
N GLN A 67 -0.40 5.48 5.48
CA GLN A 67 0.41 6.39 4.69
C GLN A 67 0.49 5.89 3.25
N MET A 68 0.32 6.78 2.28
CA MET A 68 0.44 6.45 0.87
C MET A 68 1.54 7.28 0.23
N CYS A 69 2.39 6.63 -0.56
CA CYS A 69 3.41 7.29 -1.36
C CYS A 69 3.39 6.69 -2.78
N LEU A 70 3.40 7.55 -3.79
CA LEU A 70 3.63 7.14 -5.17
C LEU A 70 5.10 7.44 -5.49
N PHE A 71 5.88 6.39 -5.71
CA PHE A 71 7.28 6.49 -6.05
C PHE A 71 7.41 6.54 -7.57
N PRO A 72 7.89 7.66 -8.14
CA PRO A 72 7.96 7.81 -9.59
C PRO A 72 9.08 6.94 -10.18
N PRO A 73 8.87 6.36 -11.38
CA PRO A 73 9.80 5.41 -11.97
C PRO A 73 11.17 6.04 -12.28
N GLU A 74 11.20 7.33 -12.60
CA GLU A 74 12.43 8.10 -12.86
C GLU A 74 13.36 8.21 -11.64
N CYS A 75 12.84 8.00 -10.43
CA CYS A 75 13.60 8.04 -9.19
C CYS A 75 14.23 6.68 -8.83
N LEU A 76 13.85 5.60 -9.52
CA LEU A 76 14.33 4.26 -9.23
C LEU A 76 15.85 4.18 -9.42
N GLY A 77 16.57 3.79 -8.36
CA GLY A 77 18.04 3.72 -8.35
C GLY A 77 18.76 5.08 -8.29
N ARG A 78 18.04 6.21 -8.27
CA ARG A 78 18.61 7.57 -8.19
C ARG A 78 18.46 8.22 -6.83
N VAL A 79 17.46 7.82 -6.06
CA VAL A 79 17.18 8.34 -4.71
C VAL A 79 16.95 7.19 -3.74
N GLU A 80 17.32 7.40 -2.48
CA GLU A 80 17.07 6.45 -1.40
C GLU A 80 15.57 6.33 -1.10
N LEU A 81 15.01 5.13 -1.30
CA LEU A 81 13.58 4.85 -1.18
C LEU A 81 13.03 5.24 0.20
N THR A 82 13.73 4.90 1.28
CA THR A 82 13.27 5.18 2.65
C THR A 82 13.14 6.68 2.92
N THR A 83 14.09 7.47 2.43
CA THR A 83 14.08 8.92 2.58
C THR A 83 12.95 9.54 1.78
N PHE A 84 12.80 9.14 0.52
CA PHE A 84 11.73 9.63 -0.35
C PHE A 84 10.35 9.31 0.22
N VAL A 85 10.14 8.06 0.64
CA VAL A 85 8.87 7.62 1.22
C VAL A 85 8.57 8.40 2.50
N ARG A 86 9.56 8.70 3.34
CA ARG A 86 9.34 9.50 4.55
C ARG A 86 8.89 10.94 4.24
N ASP A 87 9.48 11.57 3.24
CA ASP A 87 9.22 12.98 2.88
C ASP A 87 7.89 13.15 2.12
N HIS A 88 7.60 12.23 1.20
CA HIS A 88 6.47 12.32 0.28
C HIS A 88 5.25 11.48 0.68
N SER A 89 5.28 10.79 1.83
CA SER A 89 4.13 10.01 2.31
C SER A 89 2.98 10.90 2.79
N GLN A 90 1.79 10.69 2.25
CA GLN A 90 0.58 11.37 2.67
C GLN A 90 -0.31 10.45 3.51
N LYS A 91 -0.76 10.93 4.67
CA LYS A 91 -1.75 10.20 5.49
C LYS A 91 -3.08 10.17 4.76
N GLN A 92 -3.64 8.98 4.61
CA GLN A 92 -4.96 8.83 4.02
C GLN A 92 -6.04 8.88 5.12
N PRO A 93 -7.16 9.56 4.89
CA PRO A 93 -8.30 9.49 5.79
C PRO A 93 -8.83 8.05 5.80
N LYS A 94 -9.08 7.53 7.00
CA LYS A 94 -9.73 6.23 7.18
C LYS A 94 -11.21 6.41 6.87
N GLU A 95 -11.57 6.34 5.59
CA GLU A 95 -12.97 6.34 5.19
C GLU A 95 -13.61 5.06 5.75
N ARG A 96 -14.57 5.25 6.67
CA ARG A 96 -15.32 4.18 7.32
C ARG A 96 -16.16 3.50 6.23
N ALA A 97 -15.74 2.30 5.83
CA ALA A 97 -16.51 1.44 4.94
C ALA A 97 -17.86 1.07 5.58
#